data_AF-A0A3D4FWY9-F1
#
_entry.id   AF-A0A3D4FWY9-F1
#
_cell.length_a   1.000
_cell.length_b   1.000
_cell.length_c   1.000
_cell.angle_alpha   90.00
_cell.angle_beta   90.00
_cell.angle_gamma   90.00
#
_symmetry.space_group_name_H-M   'P 1'
#
loop_
_entity.id
_entity.type
_entity.pdbx_description
1 polymer ?
#
loop_
_entity_poly.entity_id
_entity_poly.type
_entity_poly.pdbx_seq_one_letter_code
_entity_poly.pdbx_strand_id
1 'polypeptide(L)'
;MPIELPALLANSTEEGELYEKLPDRRVQCFACGHRCPIPDGALGVCKVRYNSGGRLLVPWGYVANVQCDPIEKKPFFHAFPGSLTYSFGM
;
A
#
# COMPACT_ATOMS: atom_id res chain seq x y z
N MET A 1 10.93 -22.15 13.68
CA MET A 1 11.60 -21.21 12.75
C MET A 1 10.89 -19.87 12.87
N PRO A 2 11.59 -18.75 13.07
CA PRO A 2 10.95 -17.45 13.00
C PRO A 2 10.39 -17.26 11.58
N ILE A 3 9.17 -16.78 11.49
CA ILE A 3 8.53 -16.45 10.21
C ILE A 3 9.15 -15.12 9.75
N GLU A 4 9.72 -15.11 8.55
CA GLU A 4 10.26 -13.91 7.92
C GLU A 4 9.14 -12.90 7.67
N LEU A 5 9.35 -11.63 8.02
CA LEU A 5 8.36 -10.55 7.89
C LEU A 5 7.71 -10.49 6.49
N PRO A 6 8.45 -10.63 5.36
CA PRO A 6 7.84 -10.64 4.04
C PRO A 6 6.81 -11.77 3.84
N ALA A 7 7.06 -12.95 4.40
CA ALA A 7 6.14 -14.08 4.30
C ALA A 7 4.86 -13.84 5.11
N LEU A 8 4.97 -13.16 6.25
CA LEU A 8 3.81 -12.79 7.06
C LEU A 8 2.94 -11.73 6.35
N LEU A 9 3.56 -10.69 5.81
CA LEU A 9 2.83 -9.61 5.12
C LEU A 9 2.18 -10.07 3.80
N ALA A 10 2.76 -11.06 3.11
CA ALA A 10 2.16 -11.67 1.92
C ALA A 10 0.83 -12.40 2.22
N ASN A 11 0.58 -12.78 3.47
CA ASN A 11 -0.70 -13.37 3.89
C ASN A 11 -1.76 -12.30 4.25
N SER A 12 -1.36 -11.02 4.35
CA SER A 12 -2.23 -9.89 4.69
C SER A 12 -2.45 -9.02 3.46
N THR A 13 -2.89 -9.64 2.37
CA THR A 13 -3.19 -8.95 1.12
C THR A 13 -4.53 -9.38 0.56
N GLU A 14 -5.19 -8.45 -0.10
CA GLU A 14 -6.43 -8.69 -0.83
C GLU A 14 -6.29 -8.22 -2.28
N GLU A 15 -7.25 -8.56 -3.13
CA GLU A 15 -7.27 -8.03 -4.50
C GLU A 15 -7.68 -6.56 -4.48
N GLY A 16 -6.86 -5.70 -5.07
CA GLY A 16 -7.16 -4.27 -5.18
C GLY A 16 -8.12 -3.98 -6.33
N GLU A 17 -8.78 -2.83 -6.29
CA GLU A 17 -9.75 -2.42 -7.32
C GLU A 17 -9.15 -1.46 -8.36
N LEU A 18 -8.07 -0.77 -8.02
CA LEU A 18 -7.47 0.30 -8.83
C LEU A 18 -6.47 -0.24 -9.86
N TYR A 19 -6.92 -1.18 -10.70
CA TYR A 19 -6.11 -1.71 -11.78
C TYR A 19 -6.94 -2.22 -12.95
N GLU A 20 -6.30 -2.34 -14.11
CA GLU A 20 -6.86 -3.09 -15.24
C GLU A 20 -5.97 -4.29 -15.59
N LYS A 21 -6.59 -5.31 -16.17
CA LYS A 21 -5.91 -6.49 -16.67
C LYS A 21 -5.41 -6.23 -18.08
N LEU A 22 -4.15 -6.58 -18.30
CA LEU A 22 -3.48 -6.51 -19.59
C LEU A 22 -3.23 -7.93 -20.15
N PRO A 23 -2.85 -8.07 -21.43
CA PRO A 23 -2.41 -9.34 -21.99
C PRO A 23 -1.27 -9.99 -21.19
N ASP A 24 -1.11 -11.31 -21.34
CA ASP A 24 -0.09 -12.11 -20.66
C ASP A 24 -0.15 -12.04 -19.13
N ARG A 25 -1.38 -11.92 -18.59
CA ARG A 25 -1.64 -11.78 -17.14
C ARG A 25 -0.93 -10.57 -16.52
N ARG A 26 -0.55 -9.56 -17.30
CA ARG A 26 -0.02 -8.32 -16.75
C ARG A 26 -1.15 -7.51 -16.10
N VAL A 27 -0.80 -6.63 -15.19
CA VAL A 27 -1.74 -5.67 -14.61
C VAL A 27 -1.19 -4.26 -14.72
N GLN A 28 -2.05 -3.29 -14.94
CA GLN A 28 -1.71 -1.87 -14.94
C GLN A 28 -2.33 -1.24 -13.69
N CYS A 29 -1.50 -0.89 -12.71
CA CYS A 29 -1.94 -0.36 -11.43
C CYS A 29 -2.12 1.16 -11.49
N PHE A 30 -3.24 1.69 -10.97
CA PHE A 30 -3.56 3.12 -10.94
C PHE A 30 -3.57 3.72 -9.53
N ALA A 31 -3.14 2.97 -8.51
CA ALA A 31 -3.15 3.43 -7.12
C ALA A 31 -2.26 4.65 -6.82
N CYS A 32 -1.32 5.00 -7.70
CA CYS A 32 -0.50 6.20 -7.58
C CYS A 32 -0.05 6.72 -8.97
N GLY A 33 0.63 7.86 -8.99
CA GLY A 33 1.10 8.51 -10.21
C GLY A 33 2.09 7.70 -11.05
N HIS A 34 2.75 6.68 -10.49
CA HIS A 34 3.70 5.84 -11.23
C HIS A 34 3.05 4.96 -12.29
N ARG A 35 1.76 4.65 -12.14
CA ARG A 35 1.00 3.82 -13.07
C ARG A 35 1.79 2.58 -13.51
N CYS A 36 2.15 1.70 -12.56
CA CYS A 36 3.07 0.59 -12.87
C CYS A 36 2.39 -0.47 -13.77
N PRO A 37 3.01 -0.86 -14.90
CA PRO A 37 2.71 -2.11 -15.59
C PRO A 37 3.46 -3.25 -14.88
N ILE A 38 2.75 -4.13 -14.20
CA ILE A 38 3.33 -5.18 -13.35
C ILE A 38 3.16 -6.55 -14.05
N PRO A 39 4.26 -7.19 -14.48
CA PRO A 39 4.24 -8.56 -14.99
C PRO A 39 3.72 -9.58 -13.96
N ASP A 40 3.23 -10.73 -14.42
CA ASP A 40 2.82 -11.80 -13.52
C ASP A 40 3.99 -12.23 -12.62
N GLY A 41 3.73 -12.37 -11.31
CA GLY A 41 4.74 -12.68 -10.29
C GLY A 41 5.66 -11.52 -9.92
N ALA A 42 5.49 -10.32 -10.48
CA ALA A 42 6.34 -9.17 -10.20
C ALA A 42 5.73 -8.20 -9.17
N LEU A 43 6.59 -7.39 -8.56
CA LEU A 43 6.26 -6.30 -7.66
C LEU A 43 6.19 -4.96 -8.41
N GLY A 44 5.27 -4.10 -8.00
CA GLY A 44 5.30 -2.69 -8.40
C GLY A 44 6.48 -1.93 -7.80
N VAL A 45 6.69 -0.69 -8.23
CA VAL A 45 7.79 0.16 -7.72
C VAL A 45 7.70 0.40 -6.21
N CYS A 46 6.48 0.43 -5.66
CA CYS A 46 6.24 0.58 -4.21
C CYS A 46 6.63 -0.64 -3.37
N LYS A 47 6.96 -1.79 -3.98
CA LYS A 47 7.34 -3.05 -3.33
C LYS A 47 6.31 -3.68 -2.37
N VAL A 48 5.14 -3.07 -2.22
CA VAL A 48 4.06 -3.58 -1.37
C VAL A 48 2.86 -4.09 -2.17
N ARG A 49 2.72 -3.69 -3.45
CA ARG A 49 1.72 -4.21 -4.37
C ARG A 49 2.39 -5.11 -5.41
N TYR A 50 1.76 -6.23 -5.75
CA TYR A 50 2.30 -7.19 -6.72
C TYR A 50 1.19 -7.82 -7.53
N ASN A 51 1.58 -8.41 -8.65
CA ASN A 51 0.68 -9.17 -9.50
C ASN A 51 0.82 -10.66 -9.21
N SER A 52 -0.29 -11.34 -8.96
CA SER A 52 -0.35 -12.79 -8.80
C SER A 52 -1.47 -13.36 -9.65
N GLY A 53 -1.12 -14.00 -10.76
CA GLY A 53 -2.06 -14.64 -11.67
C GLY A 53 -2.94 -13.66 -12.44
N GLY A 54 -2.45 -12.44 -12.71
CA GLY A 54 -3.23 -11.37 -13.35
C GLY A 54 -4.17 -10.64 -12.39
N ARG A 55 -3.92 -10.73 -11.08
CA ARG A 55 -4.64 -10.01 -10.03
C ARG A 55 -3.67 -9.11 -9.30
N LEU A 56 -4.04 -7.84 -9.12
CA LEU A 56 -3.25 -6.93 -8.28
C LEU A 56 -3.54 -7.22 -6.81
N LEU A 57 -2.55 -7.72 -6.09
CA LEU A 57 -2.62 -7.90 -4.64
C LEU A 57 -2.11 -6.64 -3.95
N VAL A 58 -2.88 -6.17 -2.98
CA VAL A 58 -2.62 -4.95 -2.22
C VAL A 58 -2.57 -5.24 -0.72
N PRO A 59 -1.75 -4.50 0.05
CA PRO A 59 -1.72 -4.57 1.51
C PRO A 59 -3.10 -4.37 2.12
N TRP A 60 -3.46 -5.23 3.08
CA TRP A 60 -4.74 -5.14 3.77
C TRP A 60 -4.63 -5.54 5.24
N GLY A 61 -5.33 -4.80 6.12
CA GLY A 61 -5.40 -5.13 7.55
C GLY A 61 -4.17 -4.79 8.37
N TYR A 62 -3.20 -4.02 7.84
CA TYR A 62 -2.05 -3.53 8.59
C TYR A 62 -1.57 -2.15 8.12
N VAL A 63 -0.74 -1.52 8.96
CA VAL A 63 -0.06 -0.25 8.69
C VAL A 63 1.42 -0.39 9.04
N ALA A 64 2.29 0.34 8.34
CA ALA A 64 3.73 0.34 8.63
C ALA A 64 4.05 1.13 9.90
N ASN A 65 3.28 2.20 10.16
CA ASN A 65 3.44 3.03 11.35
C ASN A 65 2.10 3.65 11.77
N VAL A 66 1.97 3.90 13.07
CA VAL A 66 0.88 4.62 13.70
C VAL A 66 1.45 5.57 14.74
N GLN A 67 0.97 6.82 14.75
CA GLN A 67 1.41 7.81 15.72
C GLN A 67 0.29 8.76 16.11
N CYS A 68 0.20 9.06 17.41
CA CYS A 68 -0.54 10.20 17.94
C CYS A 68 0.44 11.34 18.24
N ASP A 69 0.33 12.43 17.51
CA ASP A 69 1.15 13.63 17.69
C ASP A 69 0.33 14.91 17.54
N PRO A 70 0.77 16.05 18.10
CA PRO A 70 0.08 17.32 17.93
C PRO A 70 -0.09 17.68 16.45
N ILE A 71 -1.22 18.30 16.11
CA ILE A 71 -1.56 18.71 14.73
C ILE A 71 -0.50 19.64 14.11
N GLU A 72 0.24 20.37 14.94
CA GLU A 72 1.31 21.29 14.53
C GLU A 72 2.50 20.60 13.84
N LYS A 73 2.64 19.27 14.00
CA LYS A 73 3.64 18.49 13.27
C LYS A 73 3.22 18.21 11.81
N LYS A 74 1.93 18.37 11.49
CA LYS A 74 1.40 18.14 10.13
C LYS A 74 1.52 19.42 9.30
N PRO A 75 1.61 19.32 7.96
CA PRO A 75 1.73 20.48 7.08
C PRO A 75 0.40 21.22 6.88
N PHE A 76 -0.32 21.52 7.97
CA PHE A 76 -1.61 22.22 7.96
C PHE A 76 -1.54 23.47 8.85
N PHE A 77 -1.92 24.62 8.31
CA PHE A 77 -1.98 25.88 9.07
C PHE A 77 -3.38 26.09 9.67
N HIS A 78 -3.42 26.47 10.94
CA HIS A 78 -4.65 26.76 11.70
C HIS A 78 -5.70 25.64 11.72
N ALA A 79 -5.30 24.40 11.46
CA ALA A 79 -6.17 23.24 11.65
C ALA A 79 -6.13 22.84 13.13
N PHE A 80 -7.26 22.97 13.82
CA PHE A 80 -7.49 22.51 15.20
C PHE A 80 -6.31 22.67 16.19
N PRO A 81 -5.82 23.90 16.45
CA PRO A 81 -4.62 24.12 17.28
C PRO A 81 -4.70 23.46 18.66
N GLY A 82 -3.60 22.83 19.09
CA GLY A 82 -3.48 22.12 20.36
C GLY A 82 -4.12 20.72 20.38
N SER A 83 -4.74 20.27 19.29
CA SER A 83 -5.32 18.92 19.21
C SER A 83 -4.29 17.84 18.90
N LEU A 84 -4.62 16.59 19.27
CA LEU A 84 -3.90 15.40 18.84
C LEU A 84 -4.42 14.91 17.49
N THR A 85 -3.50 14.48 16.63
CA THR A 85 -3.79 13.87 15.34
C THR A 85 -3.36 12.41 15.35
N TYR A 86 -4.26 11.51 14.94
CA TYR A 86 -3.95 10.11 14.70
C TYR A 86 -3.50 9.91 13.25
N SER A 87 -2.23 9.59 13.04
CA SER A 87 -1.64 9.34 11.71
C SER A 87 -1.26 7.88 11.53
N PHE A 88 -1.61 7.32 10.38
CA PHE A 88 -1.25 5.96 10.00
C PHE A 88 -1.02 5.88 8.49
N GLY A 89 -0.22 4.91 8.05
CA GLY A 89 0.09 4.77 6.63
C GLY A 89 0.93 3.54 6.30
N MET A 90 1.10 3.32 5.00
CA MET A 90 1.96 2.30 4.38
C MET A 90 3.27 2.92 3.91
#